data_AF-A0A7S1XQ58-F1
#
_entry.id   AF-A0A7S1XQ58-F1
#
_cell.length_a   1.000
_cell.length_b   1.000
_cell.length_c   1.000
_cell.angle_alpha   90.00
_cell.angle_beta   90.00
_cell.angle_gamma   90.00
#
_symmetry.space_group_name_H-M   'P 1'
#
loop_
_entity.id
_entity.type
_entity.pdbx_description
1 polymer ?
#
loop_
_entity_poly.entity_id
_entity_poly.type
_entity_poly.pdbx_seq_one_letter_code
_entity_poly.pdbx_strand_id
1 'polypeptide(L)'
;NTDGFRPALRLWKVTVDDVVQLRTLDGHVRGATSVAWSPDGQSLVSGSPEEKPRIWRTTAKDVEEVITLDRKFQGCGSLEWAADGQFLILGYTSDNDDDDDDDDNDDD
;
A
#
# COMPACT_ATOMS: atom_id res chain seq x y z
N ASN A 1 2.19 -13.10 24.27
CA ASN A 1 1.44 -13.83 23.22
C ASN A 1 0.44 -12.87 22.59
N THR A 2 0.90 -11.95 21.76
CA THR A 2 0.04 -10.99 21.05
C THR A 2 -0.16 -11.49 19.63
N ASP A 3 -0.89 -12.59 19.46
CA ASP A 3 -1.48 -12.87 18.16
C ASP A 3 -2.74 -12.01 18.03
N GLY A 4 -2.49 -10.72 17.84
CA GLY A 4 -3.50 -9.69 17.71
C GLY A 4 -3.33 -9.08 16.33
N PHE A 5 -3.75 -9.79 15.29
CA PHE A 5 -3.96 -9.21 13.98
C PHE A 5 -4.80 -7.94 14.16
N ARG A 6 -4.14 -6.78 14.04
CA ARG A 6 -4.82 -5.49 14.02
C ARG A 6 -5.10 -5.19 12.56
N PRO A 7 -6.34 -4.89 12.18
CA PRO A 7 -6.56 -4.32 10.88
C PRO A 7 -5.78 -3.01 10.77
N ALA A 8 -4.88 -2.94 9.79
CA ALA A 8 -3.94 -1.83 9.65
C ALA A 8 -4.62 -0.52 9.23
N LEU A 9 -5.70 -0.61 8.47
CA LEU A 9 -6.40 0.55 7.92
C LEU A 9 -7.90 0.35 8.01
N ARG A 10 -8.61 1.44 8.24
CA ARG A 10 -10.07 1.50 8.22
C ARG A 10 -10.48 2.69 7.38
N LEU A 11 -11.50 2.49 6.56
CA LEU A 11 -12.12 3.57 5.81
C LEU A 11 -13.42 3.98 6.47
N TRP A 12 -13.58 5.29 6.66
CA TRP A 12 -14.81 5.90 7.15
C TRP A 12 -15.37 6.84 6.09
N LYS A 13 -16.69 6.77 5.89
CA LYS A 13 -17.46 7.76 5.15
C LYS A 13 -17.95 8.81 6.13
N VAL A 14 -17.47 10.03 5.96
CA VAL A 14 -17.91 11.18 6.74
C VAL A 14 -18.96 11.93 5.93
N THR A 15 -20.12 12.15 6.54
CA THR A 15 -21.18 13.02 6.04
C THR A 15 -21.43 14.13 7.05
N VAL A 16 -22.24 15.13 6.69
CA VAL A 16 -22.56 16.24 7.60
C VAL A 16 -23.20 15.74 8.91
N ASP A 17 -23.97 14.66 8.82
CA ASP A 17 -24.80 14.18 9.93
C ASP A 17 -24.28 12.87 10.57
N ASP A 18 -23.36 12.14 9.91
CA ASP A 18 -22.93 10.81 10.37
C ASP A 18 -21.52 10.42 9.88
N VAL A 19 -20.85 9.56 10.65
CA VAL A 19 -19.58 8.92 10.30
C VAL A 19 -19.77 7.41 10.32
N VAL A 20 -19.81 6.81 9.14
CA VAL A 20 -20.02 5.37 8.98
C VAL A 20 -18.71 4.70 8.59
N GLN A 21 -18.28 3.71 9.37
CA GLN A 21 -17.16 2.85 8.97
C GLN A 21 -17.61 2.00 7.76
N LEU A 22 -16.98 2.21 6.61
CA LEU A 22 -17.29 1.47 5.38
C LEU A 22 -16.64 0.10 5.40
N ARG A 23 -15.33 0.06 5.64
CA ARG A 23 -14.56 -1.17 5.52
C ARG A 23 -13.28 -1.15 6.34
N THR A 24 -12.88 -2.33 6.75
CA THR A 24 -11.59 -2.63 7.34
C THR A 24 -10.69 -3.19 6.24
N LEU A 25 -9.55 -2.55 5.98
CA LEU A 25 -8.62 -2.97 4.94
C LEU A 25 -7.58 -3.90 5.56
N ASP A 26 -7.89 -5.19 5.49
CA ASP A 26 -7.04 -6.27 5.98
C ASP A 26 -6.05 -6.69 4.90
N GLY A 27 -4.76 -6.74 5.24
CA GLY A 27 -3.72 -7.10 4.27
C GLY A 27 -2.33 -6.57 4.60
N HIS A 28 -2.26 -5.54 5.45
CA HIS A 28 -1.02 -5.08 6.05
C HIS A 28 -0.90 -5.67 7.46
N VAL A 29 0.04 -6.59 7.69
CA VAL A 29 0.28 -7.33 8.95
C VAL A 29 1.09 -6.48 9.94
N ARG A 30 2.02 -5.65 9.46
CA ARG A 30 2.86 -4.76 10.30
C ARG A 30 2.35 -3.33 10.40
N GLY A 31 1.23 -3.02 9.75
CA GLY A 31 0.60 -1.69 9.74
C GLY A 31 1.07 -0.84 8.56
N ALA A 32 0.15 -0.05 8.00
CA ALA A 32 0.48 0.88 6.92
C ALA A 32 1.04 2.18 7.51
N THR A 33 2.21 2.60 7.05
CA THR A 33 2.84 3.87 7.46
C THR A 33 2.47 5.02 6.53
N SER A 34 2.00 4.72 5.32
CA SER A 34 1.67 5.72 4.31
C SER A 34 0.39 5.37 3.57
N VAL A 35 -0.38 6.42 3.24
CA VAL A 35 -1.63 6.34 2.48
C VAL A 35 -1.75 7.53 1.54
N ALA A 36 -2.18 7.30 0.31
CA ALA A 36 -2.37 8.34 -0.69
C ALA A 36 -3.61 8.08 -1.56
N TRP A 37 -4.48 9.09 -1.64
CA TRP A 37 -5.66 9.08 -2.50
C TRP A 37 -5.30 9.51 -3.92
N SER A 38 -5.91 8.87 -4.90
CA SER A 38 -5.89 9.38 -6.27
C SER A 38 -6.66 10.71 -6.35
N PRO A 39 -6.27 11.63 -7.24
CA PRO A 39 -6.95 12.92 -7.42
C PRO A 39 -8.42 12.79 -7.81
N ASP A 40 -8.79 11.68 -8.46
CA ASP A 40 -10.17 11.37 -8.84
C ASP A 40 -11.02 10.79 -7.69
N GLY A 41 -10.40 10.49 -6.54
CA GLY A 41 -11.06 9.93 -5.36
C GLY A 41 -11.60 8.50 -5.56
N GLN A 42 -11.20 7.80 -6.61
CA GLN A 42 -11.65 6.43 -6.90
C GLN A 42 -10.68 5.36 -6.45
N SER A 43 -9.42 5.73 -6.19
CA SER A 43 -8.37 4.81 -5.80
C SER A 43 -7.62 5.33 -4.57
N LEU A 44 -7.19 4.40 -3.74
CA LEU A 44 -6.38 4.63 -2.55
C LEU A 44 -5.19 3.68 -2.62
N VAL A 45 -4.01 4.18 -2.30
CA VAL A 45 -2.82 3.36 -2.15
C VAL A 45 -2.44 3.36 -0.69
N SER A 46 -2.07 2.20 -0.18
CA SER A 46 -1.43 2.07 1.11
C SER A 46 -0.15 1.28 1.02
N GLY A 47 0.83 1.68 1.83
CA GLY A 47 2.15 1.07 1.86
C GLY A 47 2.65 0.93 3.29
N SER A 48 3.46 -0.11 3.49
CA SER A 48 4.26 -0.32 4.70
C SER A 48 5.74 -0.52 4.30
N PRO A 49 6.71 -0.11 5.13
CA PRO A 49 8.14 -0.31 4.86
C PRO A 49 8.54 -1.78 4.71
N GLU A 50 7.66 -2.69 5.13
CA GLU A 50 7.95 -4.11 5.21
C GLU A 50 6.96 -4.97 4.42
N GLU A 51 5.99 -4.33 3.76
CA GLU A 51 4.89 -5.03 3.11
C GLU A 51 4.62 -4.45 1.75
N LYS A 52 4.07 -5.29 0.89
CA LYS A 52 3.73 -4.93 -0.48
C LYS A 52 2.73 -3.77 -0.48
N PRO A 53 2.98 -2.69 -1.24
CA PRO A 53 1.97 -1.66 -1.44
C PRO A 53 0.71 -2.27 -2.06
N ARG A 54 -0.44 -1.86 -1.54
CA ARG A 54 -1.75 -2.31 -1.98
C ARG A 54 -2.55 -1.14 -2.52
N ILE A 55 -3.21 -1.37 -3.65
CA ILE A 55 -4.12 -0.42 -4.27
C ILE A 55 -5.55 -0.90 -4.05
N TRP A 56 -6.36 0.01 -3.53
CA TRP A 56 -7.76 -0.18 -3.18
C TRP A 56 -8.59 0.72 -4.09
N ARG A 57 -9.61 0.16 -4.74
CA ARG A 57 -10.62 0.96 -5.43
C ARG A 57 -11.73 1.26 -4.46
N THR A 58 -12.04 2.53 -4.31
CA THR A 58 -13.09 3.02 -3.43
C THR A 58 -14.28 3.44 -4.26
N THR A 59 -15.45 2.95 -3.90
CA THR A 59 -16.74 3.35 -4.41
C THR A 59 -17.54 4.02 -3.30
N ALA A 60 -18.59 4.76 -3.65
CA ALA A 60 -19.40 5.50 -2.66
C ALA A 60 -20.05 4.62 -1.56
N LYS A 61 -20.04 3.30 -1.74
CA LYS A 61 -20.62 2.31 -0.83
C LYS A 61 -19.62 1.27 -0.33
N ASP A 62 -18.48 1.09 -1.00
CA ASP A 62 -17.59 -0.01 -0.69
C ASP A 62 -16.14 0.20 -1.16
N VAL A 63 -15.20 -0.59 -0.63
CA VAL A 63 -13.80 -0.60 -1.05
C VAL A 63 -13.35 -2.00 -1.38
N GLU A 64 -12.67 -2.18 -2.50
CA GLU A 64 -12.15 -3.48 -2.92
C GLU A 64 -10.65 -3.37 -3.17
N GLU A 65 -9.89 -4.37 -2.74
CA GLU A 65 -8.49 -4.50 -3.15
C GLU A 65 -8.45 -4.86 -4.63
N VAL A 66 -7.73 -4.07 -5.43
CA VAL A 66 -7.63 -4.30 -6.89
C VAL A 66 -6.26 -4.84 -7.26
N ILE A 67 -5.19 -4.32 -6.68
CA ILE A 67 -3.82 -4.68 -7.05
C ILE A 67 -2.95 -4.75 -5.80
N THR A 68 -2.27 -5.89 -5.61
CA THR A 68 -1.09 -5.99 -4.75
C THR A 68 0.14 -5.93 -5.65
N LEU A 69 1.05 -4.98 -5.42
CA LEU A 69 2.29 -4.91 -6.17
C LEU A 69 3.25 -5.99 -5.64
N ASP A 70 3.53 -6.99 -6.47
CA ASP A 70 4.23 -8.23 -6.05
C ASP A 70 5.75 -8.07 -5.86
N ARG A 71 6.30 -6.91 -6.20
CA ARG A 71 7.72 -6.62 -5.94
C ARG A 71 7.95 -6.54 -4.42
N LYS A 72 9.00 -7.22 -3.95
CA LYS A 72 9.49 -7.08 -2.58
C LYS A 72 10.11 -5.69 -2.46
N PHE A 73 9.33 -4.71 -2.03
CA PHE A 73 9.85 -3.38 -1.76
C PHE A 73 10.33 -3.34 -0.31
N GLN A 74 11.63 -3.07 -0.10
CA GLN A 74 12.10 -2.66 1.22
C GLN A 74 11.94 -1.15 1.35
N GLY A 75 11.14 -0.73 2.34
CA GLY A 75 11.04 0.65 2.76
C GLY A 75 10.24 1.54 1.82
N CYS A 76 8.89 1.43 1.76
CA CYS A 76 8.10 2.55 1.23
C CYS A 76 8.07 3.71 2.25
N GLY A 77 8.77 4.80 1.93
CA GLY A 77 8.84 6.00 2.76
C GLY A 77 7.83 7.07 2.34
N SER A 78 7.40 7.07 1.08
CA SER A 78 6.47 8.07 0.55
C SER A 78 5.59 7.50 -0.56
N LEU A 79 4.34 7.95 -0.62
CA LEU A 79 3.36 7.58 -1.64
C LEU A 79 2.76 8.87 -2.19
N GLU A 80 2.85 9.09 -3.50
CA GLU A 80 2.26 10.25 -4.16
C GLU A 80 1.62 9.86 -5.49
N TRP A 81 0.35 10.25 -5.68
CA TRP A 81 -0.31 10.13 -6.96
C TRP A 81 0.03 11.33 -7.84
N ALA A 82 0.30 11.07 -9.11
CA ALA A 82 0.34 12.11 -10.12
C ALA A 82 -1.03 12.79 -10.21
N ALA A 83 -1.02 14.10 -10.49
CA ALA A 83 -2.23 14.92 -10.56
C ALA A 83 -3.23 14.45 -11.64
N ASP A 84 -2.75 13.70 -12.64
CA ASP A 84 -3.58 13.10 -13.69
C ASP A 84 -4.31 11.81 -13.23
N GLY A 85 -3.96 11.27 -12.06
CA GLY A 85 -4.50 10.03 -11.52
C GLY A 85 -4.06 8.75 -12.24
N GLN A 86 -3.12 8.85 -13.20
CA GLN A 86 -2.65 7.71 -13.99
C GLN A 86 -1.40 7.06 -13.39
N PHE A 87 -0.55 7.87 -12.76
CA PHE A 87 0.72 7.41 -12.23
C PHE A 87 0.77 7.49 -10.72
N LEU A 88 1.48 6.55 -10.12
CA LEU A 88 1.77 6.48 -8.70
C LEU A 88 3.28 6.42 -8.53
N ILE A 89 3.82 7.36 -7.76
CA ILE A 89 5.23 7.38 -7.39
C ILE A 89 5.35 6.77 -6.00
N LEU A 90 6.22 5.76 -5.91
CA LEU A 90 6.60 5.11 -4.67
C LEU A 90 8.03 5.58 -4.33
N GLY A 91 8.18 6.34 -3.25
CA GLY A 91 9.49 6.71 -2.74
C GLY A 91 10.02 5.62 -1.83
N TYR A 92 11.17 5.06 -2.16
CA TYR A 92 11.85 4.04 -1.36
C TYR A 92 13.19 4.55 -0.82
N THR A 93 13.60 4.04 0.34
CA THR A 93 14.87 4.43 0.99
C THR A 93 16.00 3.44 0.75
N SER A 94 15.72 2.27 0.19
CA SER A 94 16.69 1.22 -0.12
C SER A 94 16.21 0.42 -1.33
N ASP A 95 16.91 0.55 -2.46
CA ASP A 95 16.97 -0.51 -3.45
C ASP A 95 17.90 -1.57 -2.85
N ASN A 96 17.36 -2.64 -2.26
CA ASN A 96 18.16 -3.85 -2.16
C ASN A 96 18.15 -4.46 -3.56
N ASP A 97 19.02 -3.93 -4.43
CA ASP A 97 19.53 -4.61 -5.61
C ASP A 97 20.44 -5.79 -5.18
N ASP A 98 20.15 -6.46 -4.06
CA ASP A 98 20.79 -7.74 -3.69
C ASP A 98 20.18 -8.89 -4.52
N ASP A 99 19.76 -8.62 -5.75
CA ASP A 99 20.01 -9.55 -6.85
C ASP A 99 21.52 -9.44 -7.15
N ASP A 100 22.36 -9.77 -6.16
CA ASP A 100 23.71 -10.24 -6.44
C ASP A 100 23.50 -11.54 -7.21
N ASP A 101 23.38 -11.40 -8.52
CA ASP A 101 23.78 -12.36 -9.53
C ASP A 101 25.27 -12.72 -9.32
N ASP A 102 25.62 -13.29 -8.15
CA ASP A 102 26.83 -14.08 -7.99
C ASP A 102 26.55 -15.48 -8.57
N ASP A 103 26.12 -15.52 -9.83
CA ASP A 103 26.16 -16.71 -10.70
C ASP A 103 27.49 -16.78 -11.47
N ASP A 104 28.46 -15.90 -11.15
CA ASP A 104 29.84 -16.00 -11.64
C ASP A 104 30.74 -16.67 -10.60
N ASN A 105 30.66 -18.00 -10.56
CA ASN A 105 31.84 -18.82 -10.25
C ASN A 105 31.86 -20.07 -11.14
N ASP A 106 31.88 -19.82 -12.45
CA ASP A 106 32.69 -20.62 -13.36
C ASP A 106 34.17 -20.28 -13.07
N ASP A 107 34.92 -21.18 -12.42
CA ASP A 107 36.22 -21.67 -12.89
C ASP A 107 36.93 -22.58 -11.85
N ASP A 108 37.40 -23.73 -12.38
CA ASP A 108 38.28 -24.81 -11.88
C ASP A 108 37.69 -26.02 -11.09
#